data_AF-A0A9D2CKD0-F1
#
_entry.id   AF-A0A9D2CKD0-F1
#
_cell.length_a   1.000
_cell.length_b   1.000
_cell.length_c   1.000
_cell.angle_alpha   90.00
_cell.angle_beta   90.00
_cell.angle_gamma   90.00
#
_symmetry.space_group_name_H-M   'P 1'
#
loop_
_entity.id
_entity.type
_entity.pdbx_description
1 polymer ?
#
loop_
_entity_poly.entity_id
_entity_poly.type
_entity_poly.pdbx_seq_one_letter_code
_entity_poly.pdbx_strand_id
1 'polypeptide(L)'
;MKKRFMTLALFSATLLALQAQEQGGIHQKMLQEIQQSYEETPAEKAIRNAISGNDIRKLTLNLDKQKGIDTHFSIRVKSKGITDQQSSGRCWLFTGLNVMRAKAIARYDLPGLEFSQAYSFFWDQLEKSNLFLQGIIDTADKPMTDQTVEWLFKHPLSDGGTFTGVADIVGKYGLVPKEAMPETYSSDHTSMMSNLIGLKLKEFALELRELAAKGAKPAALEERKTEMLKTVYRMLALNLGVPPTEFDFVRRDASGNRVAVEHHTPMSFLEKYGDKNLLTNYVMLMNDPTREYYKCYTIDYDRHRYDGNNWTYVNLPLEDIKQMAIASLKDSTAMYFSSDVTQLDAKRGYLDMDIYDYGSLMGVTFGMDKKQRIQTFSSLSAHAMTLVAVDLDESGKPVKWMVENSWGPSYGHQGHLIMSDRWFDEYMFRLVVETKYVPEKIRKIAQEEPIRLPAWDPMFAPCH
;
A
#
# COMPACT_ATOMS: atom_id res chain seq x y z
N MET A 1 55.73 46.48 0.77
CA MET A 1 55.56 45.11 1.29
C MET A 1 54.08 44.84 1.50
N LYS A 2 53.37 44.10 0.63
CA LYS A 2 52.00 43.53 0.81
C LYS A 2 51.40 43.01 -0.51
N LYS A 3 52.06 42.08 -1.22
CA LYS A 3 51.46 41.36 -2.39
C LYS A 3 52.06 39.96 -2.62
N ARG A 4 52.40 39.22 -1.55
CA ARG A 4 52.94 37.84 -1.68
C ARG A 4 52.24 36.77 -0.82
N PHE A 5 51.19 37.10 -0.07
CA PHE A 5 50.54 36.13 0.83
C PHE A 5 49.21 35.55 0.33
N MET A 6 48.68 35.98 -0.83
CA MET A 6 47.35 35.53 -1.30
C MET A 6 47.39 34.36 -2.30
N THR A 7 48.55 34.05 -2.89
CA THR A 7 48.67 32.97 -3.89
C THR A 7 49.01 31.62 -3.25
N LEU A 8 49.56 31.60 -2.03
CA LEU A 8 49.92 30.36 -1.32
C LEU A 8 48.70 29.69 -0.66
N ALA A 9 47.69 30.47 -0.27
CA ALA A 9 46.46 29.96 0.36
C ALA A 9 45.50 29.28 -0.64
N LEU A 10 45.49 29.73 -1.90
CA LEU A 10 44.66 29.14 -2.97
C LEU A 10 45.23 27.83 -3.52
N PHE A 11 46.56 27.66 -3.51
CA PHE A 11 47.20 26.40 -3.90
C PHE A 11 47.15 25.32 -2.82
N SER A 12 47.14 25.72 -1.54
CA SER A 12 47.00 24.77 -0.43
C SER A 12 45.56 24.25 -0.29
N ALA A 13 44.54 25.09 -0.56
CA ALA A 13 43.14 24.66 -0.54
C ALA A 13 42.77 23.68 -1.67
N THR A 14 43.36 23.81 -2.87
CA THR A 14 43.14 22.87 -3.99
C THR A 14 43.89 21.56 -3.81
N LEU A 15 45.10 21.57 -3.23
CA LEU A 15 45.82 20.34 -2.87
C LEU A 15 45.14 19.57 -1.73
N LEU A 16 44.54 20.26 -0.75
CA LEU A 16 43.74 19.64 0.31
C LEU A 16 42.43 19.02 -0.21
N ALA A 17 41.79 19.63 -1.21
CA ALA A 17 40.59 19.08 -1.84
C ALA A 17 40.89 17.84 -2.71
N LEU A 18 42.04 17.83 -3.41
CA LEU A 18 42.52 16.66 -4.16
C LEU A 18 42.93 15.50 -3.23
N GLN A 19 43.50 15.78 -2.06
CA GLN A 19 43.82 14.74 -1.07
C GLN A 19 42.59 14.22 -0.30
N ALA A 20 41.56 15.05 -0.09
CA ALA A 20 40.32 14.62 0.56
C ALA A 20 39.50 13.64 -0.31
N GLN A 21 39.64 13.72 -1.64
CA GLN A 21 38.96 12.83 -2.59
C GLN A 21 39.65 11.45 -2.72
N GLU A 22 40.89 11.29 -2.23
CA GLU A 22 41.56 9.98 -2.13
C GLU A 22 41.15 9.18 -0.88
N GLN A 23 40.69 9.86 0.19
CA GLN A 23 40.24 9.18 1.41
C GLN A 23 38.83 8.61 1.23
N GLY A 24 38.76 7.29 1.09
CA GLY A 24 37.50 6.53 1.02
C GLY A 24 37.20 5.87 -0.34
N GLY A 25 38.02 6.12 -1.37
CA GLY A 25 37.93 5.42 -2.65
C GLY A 25 38.61 4.04 -2.64
N ILE A 26 38.26 3.18 -3.60
CA ILE A 26 38.97 1.90 -3.81
C ILE A 26 40.33 2.20 -4.47
N HIS A 27 41.39 2.28 -3.66
CA HIS A 27 42.75 2.46 -4.16
C HIS A 27 43.33 1.14 -4.68
N GLN A 28 44.39 1.22 -5.51
CA GLN A 28 44.95 0.07 -6.22
C GLN A 28 45.29 -1.12 -5.32
N LYS A 29 45.90 -0.87 -4.15
CA LYS A 29 46.21 -1.93 -3.19
C LYS A 29 44.95 -2.63 -2.66
N MET A 30 43.90 -1.88 -2.33
CA MET A 30 42.62 -2.43 -1.88
C MET A 30 41.95 -3.23 -3.00
N LEU A 31 41.98 -2.74 -4.25
CA LEU A 31 41.44 -3.48 -5.38
C LEU A 31 42.16 -4.82 -5.58
N GLN A 32 43.49 -4.83 -5.46
CA GLN A 32 44.28 -6.06 -5.53
C GLN A 32 43.90 -7.04 -4.41
N GLU A 33 43.73 -6.55 -3.18
CA GLU A 33 43.26 -7.36 -2.04
C GLU A 33 41.85 -7.94 -2.29
N ILE A 34 40.90 -7.14 -2.82
CA ILE A 34 39.55 -7.57 -3.18
C ILE A 34 39.57 -8.63 -4.30
N GLN A 35 40.39 -8.43 -5.34
CA GLN A 35 40.49 -9.39 -6.45
C GLN A 35 41.10 -10.72 -5.99
N GLN A 36 42.08 -10.65 -5.08
CA GLN A 36 42.71 -11.85 -4.50
C GLN A 36 41.76 -12.61 -3.57
N SER A 37 40.71 -11.98 -3.03
CA SER A 37 39.73 -12.68 -2.19
C SER A 37 38.76 -13.56 -2.99
N TYR A 38 38.67 -13.41 -4.32
CA TYR A 38 37.87 -14.28 -5.17
C TYR A 38 38.72 -15.39 -5.78
N GLU A 39 38.49 -16.62 -5.32
CA GLU A 39 39.13 -17.82 -5.87
C GLU A 39 38.20 -18.50 -6.87
N GLU A 40 38.55 -18.53 -8.16
CA GLU A 40 37.78 -19.25 -9.18
C GLU A 40 37.97 -20.77 -9.08
N THR A 41 37.47 -21.36 -8.00
CA THR A 41 37.41 -22.81 -7.85
C THR A 41 36.47 -23.43 -8.91
N PRO A 42 36.57 -24.74 -9.20
CA PRO A 42 35.60 -25.40 -10.07
C PRO A 42 34.14 -25.23 -9.62
N ALA A 43 33.90 -25.18 -8.30
CA ALA A 43 32.57 -24.94 -7.72
C ALA A 43 32.10 -23.50 -7.98
N GLU A 44 32.94 -22.50 -7.71
CA GLU A 44 32.64 -21.08 -7.99
C GLU A 44 32.36 -20.85 -9.47
N LYS A 45 33.17 -21.46 -10.36
CA LYS A 45 32.95 -21.39 -11.80
C LYS A 45 31.60 -21.99 -12.22
N ALA A 46 31.21 -23.11 -11.61
CA ALA A 46 29.92 -23.74 -11.85
C ALA A 46 28.75 -22.87 -11.34
N ILE A 47 28.86 -22.32 -10.13
CA ILE A 47 27.87 -21.39 -9.54
C ILE A 47 27.73 -20.14 -10.43
N ARG A 48 28.85 -19.52 -10.83
CA ARG A 48 28.84 -18.37 -11.73
C ARG A 48 28.12 -18.66 -13.05
N ASN A 49 28.40 -19.81 -13.68
CA ASN A 49 27.73 -20.21 -14.92
C ASN A 49 26.24 -20.49 -14.72
N ALA A 50 25.86 -21.06 -13.57
CA ALA A 50 24.46 -21.28 -13.22
C ALA A 50 23.72 -19.96 -13.04
N ILE A 51 24.27 -19.04 -12.24
CA ILE A 51 23.68 -17.71 -12.00
C ILE A 51 23.60 -16.89 -13.28
N SER A 52 24.66 -16.86 -14.10
CA SER A 52 24.68 -16.03 -15.31
C SER A 52 23.75 -16.52 -16.43
N GLY A 53 23.44 -17.83 -16.44
CA GLY A 53 22.56 -18.43 -17.44
C GLY A 53 21.09 -18.55 -17.03
N ASN A 54 20.72 -18.23 -15.78
CA ASN A 54 19.38 -18.50 -15.24
C ASN A 54 18.84 -17.35 -14.38
N ASP A 55 17.53 -17.37 -14.13
CA ASP A 55 16.92 -16.56 -13.08
C ASP A 55 17.36 -17.10 -11.70
N ILE A 56 18.01 -16.26 -10.91
CA ILE A 56 18.51 -16.62 -9.58
C ILE A 56 17.42 -17.16 -8.66
N ARG A 57 16.16 -16.69 -8.79
CA ARG A 57 15.04 -17.19 -7.98
C ARG A 57 14.74 -18.67 -8.24
N LYS A 58 14.99 -19.16 -9.46
CA LYS A 58 14.82 -20.58 -9.80
C LYS A 58 15.92 -21.45 -9.19
N LEU A 59 17.11 -20.88 -8.98
CA LEU A 59 18.25 -21.56 -8.37
C LEU A 59 18.14 -21.62 -6.85
N THR A 60 17.51 -20.61 -6.24
CA THR A 60 17.43 -20.48 -4.78
C THR A 60 16.13 -21.01 -4.18
N LEU A 61 15.18 -21.47 -5.00
CA LEU A 61 13.93 -22.04 -4.49
C LEU A 61 14.21 -23.25 -3.61
N ASN A 62 13.91 -23.13 -2.31
CA ASN A 62 14.27 -24.12 -1.31
C ASN A 62 13.45 -25.41 -1.48
N LEU A 63 14.13 -26.50 -1.83
CA LEU A 63 13.52 -27.82 -2.05
C LEU A 63 12.85 -28.37 -0.78
N ASP A 64 13.37 -28.08 0.41
CA ASP A 64 12.79 -28.55 1.67
C ASP A 64 11.41 -27.91 1.93
N LYS A 65 11.18 -26.73 1.35
CA LYS A 65 9.89 -26.02 1.32
C LYS A 65 9.06 -26.33 0.07
N GLN A 66 9.47 -27.33 -0.74
CA GLN A 66 8.69 -27.79 -1.90
C GLN A 66 7.65 -28.86 -1.59
N LYS A 67 7.61 -29.37 -0.36
CA LYS A 67 6.51 -30.24 0.08
C LYS A 67 5.17 -29.52 -0.13
N GLY A 68 4.13 -30.31 -0.40
CA GLY A 68 2.78 -29.78 -0.64
C GLY A 68 2.37 -28.81 0.46
N ILE A 69 1.86 -27.65 0.07
CA ILE A 69 1.37 -26.66 1.02
C ILE A 69 0.11 -27.24 1.64
N ASP A 70 0.12 -27.43 2.95
CA ASP A 70 -1.08 -27.79 3.66
C ASP A 70 -2.10 -26.64 3.55
N THR A 71 -3.22 -26.90 2.89
CA THR A 71 -4.28 -25.93 2.63
C THR A 71 -5.44 -26.02 3.61
N HIS A 72 -5.33 -26.89 4.62
CA HIS A 72 -6.28 -26.94 5.72
C HIS A 72 -6.17 -25.69 6.60
N PHE A 73 -7.30 -25.20 7.11
CA PHE A 73 -7.37 -24.13 8.10
C PHE A 73 -8.46 -24.44 9.11
N SER A 74 -8.11 -24.43 10.39
CA SER A 74 -9.06 -24.60 11.50
C SER A 74 -10.16 -23.53 11.51
N ILE A 75 -9.87 -22.30 11.08
CA ILE A 75 -10.81 -21.17 11.04
C ILE A 75 -10.71 -20.47 9.69
N ARG A 76 -11.82 -20.40 8.94
CA ARG A 76 -11.91 -19.70 7.65
C ARG A 76 -13.24 -18.95 7.50
N VAL A 77 -13.15 -17.69 7.10
CA VAL A 77 -14.28 -16.83 6.78
C VAL A 77 -14.96 -17.34 5.50
N LYS A 78 -16.29 -17.28 5.47
CA LYS A 78 -17.06 -17.53 4.24
C LYS A 78 -16.95 -16.30 3.32
N SER A 79 -16.13 -16.38 2.28
CA SER A 79 -16.12 -15.42 1.16
C SER A 79 -16.44 -16.13 -0.16
N LYS A 80 -16.89 -15.37 -1.17
CA LYS A 80 -17.20 -15.87 -2.51
C LYS A 80 -16.65 -14.92 -3.56
N GLY A 81 -16.12 -15.50 -4.63
CA GLY A 81 -15.52 -14.76 -5.75
C GLY A 81 -14.11 -14.27 -5.45
N ILE A 82 -13.29 -14.13 -6.49
CA ILE A 82 -11.94 -13.56 -6.41
C ILE A 82 -11.88 -12.39 -7.37
N THR A 83 -11.31 -11.28 -6.90
CA THR A 83 -11.13 -10.06 -7.70
C THR A 83 -9.77 -10.01 -8.36
N ASP A 84 -9.64 -9.17 -9.38
CA ASP A 84 -8.38 -8.94 -10.09
C ASP A 84 -8.20 -7.45 -10.35
N GLN A 85 -7.13 -6.87 -9.82
CA GLN A 85 -6.77 -5.46 -9.98
C GLN A 85 -5.95 -5.20 -11.25
N GLN A 86 -5.49 -6.26 -11.92
CA GLN A 86 -4.62 -6.20 -13.09
C GLN A 86 -3.37 -5.32 -12.83
N SER A 87 -2.97 -4.51 -13.82
CA SER A 87 -1.80 -3.63 -13.76
C SER A 87 -2.15 -2.27 -13.14
N SER A 88 -2.64 -2.29 -11.90
CA SER A 88 -2.97 -1.07 -11.14
C SER A 88 -2.56 -1.21 -9.66
N GLY A 89 -2.28 -0.08 -8.99
CA GLY A 89 -1.91 -0.03 -7.57
C GLY A 89 -3.13 0.02 -6.64
N ARG A 90 -4.27 -0.56 -7.04
CA ARG A 90 -5.58 -0.41 -6.36
C ARG A 90 -5.83 -1.44 -5.25
N CYS A 91 -4.83 -2.22 -4.85
CA CYS A 91 -4.99 -3.32 -3.89
C CYS A 91 -5.73 -2.92 -2.61
N TRP A 92 -5.39 -1.77 -2.02
CA TRP A 92 -6.06 -1.18 -0.84
C TRP A 92 -7.57 -1.00 -1.03
N LEU A 93 -7.98 -0.58 -2.22
CA LEU A 93 -9.39 -0.40 -2.55
C LEU A 93 -10.07 -1.76 -2.72
N PHE A 94 -9.44 -2.68 -3.45
CA PHE A 94 -9.96 -4.04 -3.62
C PHE A 94 -10.16 -4.74 -2.27
N THR A 95 -9.17 -4.75 -1.37
CA THR A 95 -9.33 -5.37 -0.04
C THR A 95 -10.40 -4.66 0.80
N GLY A 96 -10.45 -3.32 0.80
CA GLY A 96 -11.49 -2.59 1.52
C GLY A 96 -12.90 -2.92 1.04
N LEU A 97 -13.10 -3.04 -0.28
CA LEU A 97 -14.37 -3.48 -0.86
C LEU A 97 -14.64 -4.98 -0.62
N ASN A 98 -13.60 -5.83 -0.58
CA ASN A 98 -13.74 -7.26 -0.30
C ASN A 98 -14.20 -7.53 1.15
N VAL A 99 -13.71 -6.76 2.12
CA VAL A 99 -14.20 -6.82 3.51
C VAL A 99 -15.70 -6.48 3.56
N MET A 100 -16.14 -5.43 2.85
CA MET A 100 -17.56 -5.06 2.82
C MET A 100 -18.41 -6.08 2.08
N ARG A 101 -17.97 -6.56 0.91
CA ARG A 101 -18.78 -7.47 0.07
C ARG A 101 -18.98 -8.81 0.78
N ALA A 102 -17.99 -9.28 1.55
CA ALA A 102 -18.12 -10.52 2.33
C ALA A 102 -19.29 -10.43 3.32
N LYS A 103 -19.44 -9.30 4.02
CA LYS A 103 -20.58 -9.05 4.92
C LYS A 103 -21.90 -8.98 4.17
N ALA A 104 -21.94 -8.32 3.02
CA ALA A 104 -23.13 -8.22 2.19
C ALA A 104 -23.60 -9.59 1.68
N ILE A 105 -22.66 -10.40 1.16
CA ILE A 105 -22.90 -11.76 0.69
C ILE A 105 -23.46 -12.61 1.82
N ALA A 106 -22.87 -12.54 3.02
CA ALA A 106 -23.35 -13.29 4.18
C ALA A 106 -24.74 -12.82 4.65
N ARG A 107 -24.98 -11.50 4.71
CA ARG A 107 -26.25 -10.91 5.19
C ARG A 107 -27.43 -11.21 4.28
N TYR A 108 -27.22 -11.20 2.97
CA TYR A 108 -28.29 -11.32 1.97
C TYR A 108 -28.27 -12.67 1.22
N ASP A 109 -27.42 -13.61 1.64
CA ASP A 109 -27.18 -14.92 1.00
C ASP A 109 -26.98 -14.81 -0.52
N LEU A 110 -26.14 -13.87 -0.93
CA LEU A 110 -25.91 -13.62 -2.36
C LEU A 110 -25.03 -14.74 -2.95
N PRO A 111 -25.24 -15.13 -4.22
CA PRO A 111 -24.32 -16.04 -4.93
C PRO A 111 -22.94 -15.41 -5.12
N GLY A 112 -22.90 -14.09 -5.26
CA GLY A 112 -21.70 -13.27 -5.33
C GLY A 112 -22.09 -11.79 -5.38
N LEU A 113 -21.16 -10.92 -4.99
CA LEU A 113 -21.27 -9.48 -5.13
C LEU A 113 -19.88 -8.92 -5.34
N GLU A 114 -19.74 -8.00 -6.28
CA GLU A 114 -18.54 -7.18 -6.43
C GLU A 114 -18.96 -5.72 -6.54
N PHE A 115 -18.38 -4.87 -5.70
CA PHE A 115 -18.52 -3.43 -5.81
C PHE A 115 -17.58 -2.92 -6.90
N SER A 116 -17.97 -1.87 -7.63
CA SER A 116 -17.12 -1.29 -8.66
C SER A 116 -15.90 -0.59 -8.05
N GLN A 117 -14.73 -1.16 -8.28
CA GLN A 117 -13.46 -0.55 -7.91
C GLN A 117 -13.18 0.66 -8.82
N ALA A 118 -13.51 0.59 -10.11
CA ALA A 118 -13.44 1.73 -11.03
C ALA A 118 -14.23 2.96 -10.53
N TYR A 119 -15.43 2.77 -9.95
CA TYR A 119 -16.24 3.85 -9.39
C TYR A 119 -15.55 4.57 -8.23
N SER A 120 -15.11 3.81 -7.22
CA SER A 120 -14.42 4.41 -6.07
C SER A 120 -13.05 4.96 -6.48
N PHE A 121 -12.36 4.33 -7.43
CA PHE A 121 -11.08 4.82 -7.95
C PHE A 121 -11.22 6.15 -8.70
N PHE A 122 -12.30 6.36 -9.47
CA PHE A 122 -12.57 7.64 -10.11
C PHE A 122 -12.58 8.79 -9.08
N TRP A 123 -13.35 8.62 -8.00
CA TRP A 123 -13.50 9.64 -6.98
C TRP A 123 -12.22 9.82 -6.15
N ASP A 124 -11.52 8.72 -5.87
CA ASP A 124 -10.19 8.75 -5.23
C ASP A 124 -9.21 9.62 -6.00
N GLN A 125 -9.07 9.41 -7.31
CA GLN A 125 -8.12 10.16 -8.13
C GLN A 125 -8.49 11.65 -8.23
N LEU A 126 -9.79 11.96 -8.27
CA LEU A 126 -10.26 13.35 -8.26
C LEU A 126 -9.98 14.04 -6.92
N GLU A 127 -10.25 13.37 -5.80
CA GLU A 127 -10.02 13.91 -4.46
C GLU A 127 -8.53 14.06 -4.14
N LYS A 128 -7.68 13.10 -4.54
CA LYS A 128 -6.23 13.22 -4.42
C LYS A 128 -5.68 14.37 -5.27
N SER A 129 -6.23 14.59 -6.46
CA SER A 129 -5.89 15.75 -7.28
C SER A 129 -6.24 17.06 -6.58
N ASN A 130 -7.40 17.13 -5.91
CA ASN A 130 -7.80 18.28 -5.10
C ASN A 130 -6.90 18.46 -3.87
N LEU A 131 -6.59 17.38 -3.14
CA LEU A 131 -5.66 17.37 -2.01
C LEU A 131 -4.28 17.93 -2.41
N PHE A 132 -3.73 17.50 -3.54
CA PHE A 132 -2.47 18.01 -4.05
C PHE A 132 -2.55 19.51 -4.38
N LEU A 133 -3.54 19.94 -5.18
CA LEU A 133 -3.66 21.35 -5.56
C LEU A 133 -3.90 22.26 -4.35
N GLN A 134 -4.69 21.82 -3.37
CA GLN A 134 -4.88 22.56 -2.13
C GLN A 134 -3.60 22.59 -1.29
N GLY A 135 -2.87 21.48 -1.17
CA GLY A 135 -1.56 21.47 -0.52
C GLY A 135 -0.55 22.43 -1.16
N ILE A 136 -0.63 22.64 -2.47
CA ILE A 136 0.17 23.64 -3.19
C ILE A 136 -0.24 25.07 -2.83
N ILE A 137 -1.55 25.35 -2.69
CA ILE A 137 -2.05 26.65 -2.24
C ILE A 137 -1.60 26.92 -0.80
N ASP A 138 -1.74 25.93 0.08
CA ASP A 138 -1.40 26.03 1.51
C ASP A 138 0.10 26.24 1.75
N THR A 139 0.95 25.90 0.77
CA THR A 139 2.41 26.02 0.82
C THR A 139 2.96 27.02 -0.19
N ALA A 140 2.10 27.88 -0.77
CA ALA A 140 2.47 28.80 -1.83
C ALA A 140 3.51 29.85 -1.39
N ASP A 141 3.56 30.18 -0.10
CA ASP A 141 4.52 31.10 0.53
C ASP A 141 5.90 30.47 0.81
N LYS A 142 6.01 29.15 0.74
CA LYS A 142 7.26 28.41 0.99
C LYS A 142 8.11 28.28 -0.28
N PRO A 143 9.46 28.20 -0.18
CA PRO A 143 10.31 27.97 -1.34
C PRO A 143 10.14 26.56 -1.92
N MET A 144 10.54 26.35 -3.19
CA MET A 144 10.51 25.03 -3.84
C MET A 144 11.41 23.98 -3.15
N THR A 145 12.41 24.43 -2.39
CA THR A 145 13.31 23.57 -1.60
C THR A 145 12.74 23.20 -0.23
N ASP A 146 11.55 23.70 0.13
CA ASP A 146 10.85 23.22 1.32
C ASP A 146 10.51 21.74 1.13
N GLN A 147 10.77 20.93 2.16
CA GLN A 147 10.62 19.48 2.07
C GLN A 147 9.17 19.05 1.79
N THR A 148 8.18 19.82 2.25
CA THR A 148 6.75 19.55 1.97
C THR A 148 6.43 19.84 0.51
N VAL A 149 6.93 20.97 -0.01
CA VAL A 149 6.74 21.35 -1.41
C VAL A 149 7.42 20.33 -2.33
N GLU A 150 8.67 19.97 -2.05
CA GLU A 150 9.40 18.94 -2.78
C GLU A 150 8.65 17.60 -2.76
N TRP A 151 8.14 17.20 -1.61
CA TRP A 151 7.37 15.97 -1.46
C TRP A 151 6.07 15.98 -2.28
N LEU A 152 5.31 17.08 -2.26
CA LEU A 152 4.09 17.24 -3.07
C LEU A 152 4.41 17.09 -4.56
N PHE A 153 5.46 17.76 -5.06
CA PHE A 153 5.85 17.66 -6.47
C PHE A 153 6.41 16.29 -6.87
N LYS A 154 6.93 15.50 -5.92
CA LYS A 154 7.31 14.10 -6.13
C LYS A 154 6.10 13.16 -6.16
N HIS A 155 5.02 13.50 -5.43
CA HIS A 155 3.84 12.65 -5.25
C HIS A 155 2.54 13.38 -5.64
N PRO A 156 2.38 13.87 -6.89
CA PRO A 156 1.19 14.62 -7.28
C PRO A 156 -0.08 13.76 -7.30
N LEU A 157 0.07 12.46 -7.60
CA LEU A 157 -1.01 11.49 -7.70
C LEU A 157 -0.42 10.08 -7.60
N SER A 158 -1.15 9.17 -6.98
CA SER A 158 -0.83 7.74 -6.92
C SER A 158 -2.10 6.90 -6.87
N ASP A 159 -1.99 5.66 -7.33
CA ASP A 159 -3.08 4.68 -7.21
C ASP A 159 -3.25 4.23 -5.76
N GLY A 160 -2.13 3.97 -5.08
CA GLY A 160 -2.08 3.36 -3.75
C GLY A 160 -2.73 4.20 -2.66
N GLY A 161 -3.00 3.56 -1.52
CA GLY A 161 -3.80 4.16 -0.47
C GLY A 161 -3.95 3.28 0.76
N THR A 162 -4.85 3.70 1.64
CA THR A 162 -5.10 3.04 2.93
C THR A 162 -6.60 2.87 3.19
N PHE A 163 -6.94 2.11 4.23
CA PHE A 163 -8.35 1.87 4.57
C PHE A 163 -9.11 3.16 4.92
N THR A 164 -8.46 4.18 5.48
CA THR A 164 -9.10 5.48 5.74
C THR A 164 -9.55 6.13 4.43
N GLY A 165 -8.78 5.97 3.36
CA GLY A 165 -9.19 6.36 2.01
C GLY A 165 -10.45 5.65 1.53
N VAL A 166 -10.59 4.35 1.81
CA VAL A 166 -11.77 3.58 1.39
C VAL A 166 -12.99 4.14 2.10
N ALA A 167 -12.88 4.27 3.42
CA ALA A 167 -13.93 4.82 4.27
C ALA A 167 -14.29 6.25 3.86
N ASP A 168 -13.30 7.05 3.49
CA ASP A 168 -13.50 8.43 3.08
C ASP A 168 -14.24 8.53 1.74
N ILE A 169 -13.79 7.80 0.73
CA ILE A 169 -14.41 7.84 -0.60
C ILE A 169 -15.82 7.22 -0.56
N VAL A 170 -15.96 6.05 0.05
CA VAL A 170 -17.24 5.36 0.16
C VAL A 170 -18.23 6.17 0.98
N GLY A 171 -17.80 6.76 2.10
CA GLY A 171 -18.67 7.57 2.94
C GLY A 171 -19.22 8.84 2.25
N LYS A 172 -18.49 9.38 1.26
CA LYS A 172 -18.89 10.60 0.53
C LYS A 172 -19.65 10.31 -0.76
N TYR A 173 -19.24 9.28 -1.50
CA TYR A 173 -19.75 9.00 -2.84
C TYR A 173 -20.63 7.74 -2.93
N GLY A 174 -20.64 6.91 -1.89
CA GLY A 174 -21.41 5.66 -1.87
C GLY A 174 -20.71 4.50 -2.57
N LEU A 175 -21.50 3.49 -2.93
CA LEU A 175 -21.05 2.29 -3.63
C LEU A 175 -21.94 2.00 -4.82
N VAL A 176 -21.39 1.38 -5.85
CA VAL A 176 -22.16 0.83 -6.97
C VAL A 176 -21.72 -0.61 -7.22
N PRO A 177 -22.61 -1.50 -7.70
CA PRO A 177 -22.19 -2.82 -8.14
C PRO A 177 -21.28 -2.69 -9.36
N LYS A 178 -20.35 -3.63 -9.54
CA LYS A 178 -19.44 -3.66 -10.70
C LYS A 178 -20.18 -3.63 -12.04
N GLU A 179 -21.38 -4.19 -12.09
CA GLU A 179 -22.25 -4.17 -13.28
C GLU A 179 -22.70 -2.75 -13.68
N ALA A 180 -22.82 -1.82 -12.73
CA ALA A 180 -23.25 -0.44 -12.99
C ALA A 180 -22.10 0.46 -13.48
N MET A 181 -20.87 0.15 -13.11
CA MET A 181 -19.67 0.81 -13.63
C MET A 181 -18.56 -0.24 -13.79
N PRO A 182 -18.44 -0.88 -14.96
CA PRO A 182 -17.44 -1.92 -15.20
C PRO A 182 -16.03 -1.33 -15.29
N GLU A 183 -15.04 -2.20 -15.21
CA GLU A 183 -13.64 -1.85 -15.49
C GLU A 183 -13.47 -1.41 -16.95
N THR A 184 -12.51 -0.52 -17.18
CA THR A 184 -12.04 -0.08 -18.50
C THR A 184 -10.60 -0.53 -18.70
N TYR A 185 -10.07 -0.35 -19.92
CA TYR A 185 -8.64 -0.59 -20.15
C TYR A 185 -7.75 0.21 -19.18
N SER A 186 -8.09 1.48 -18.95
CA SER A 186 -7.29 2.37 -18.10
C SER A 186 -7.43 2.05 -16.61
N SER A 187 -8.56 1.50 -16.15
CA SER A 187 -8.67 1.08 -14.75
C SER A 187 -7.84 -0.18 -14.49
N ASP A 188 -7.73 -1.09 -15.47
CA ASP A 188 -6.86 -2.27 -15.42
C ASP A 188 -5.38 -1.95 -15.70
N HIS A 189 -5.07 -0.78 -16.28
CA HIS A 189 -3.72 -0.35 -16.69
C HIS A 189 -3.51 1.15 -16.44
N THR A 190 -3.44 1.53 -15.17
CA THR A 190 -3.55 2.93 -14.73
C THR A 190 -2.35 3.81 -15.07
N SER A 191 -1.17 3.24 -15.29
CA SER A 191 0.09 3.98 -15.35
C SER A 191 0.06 5.15 -16.34
N MET A 192 -0.52 4.97 -17.54
CA MET A 192 -0.56 6.05 -18.54
C MET A 192 -1.49 7.19 -18.11
N MET A 193 -2.67 6.85 -17.58
CA MET A 193 -3.63 7.85 -17.09
C MET A 193 -3.04 8.63 -15.92
N SER A 194 -2.54 7.92 -14.90
CA SER A 194 -1.97 8.53 -13.69
C SER A 194 -0.77 9.42 -14.03
N ASN A 195 0.08 9.04 -14.99
CA ASN A 195 1.20 9.85 -15.46
C ASN A 195 0.75 11.15 -16.15
N LEU A 196 -0.26 11.10 -17.02
CA LEU A 196 -0.75 12.30 -17.72
C LEU A 196 -1.45 13.26 -16.75
N ILE A 197 -2.26 12.73 -15.83
CA ILE A 197 -2.91 13.57 -14.81
C ILE A 197 -1.83 14.16 -13.88
N GLY A 198 -0.88 13.35 -13.40
CA GLY A 198 0.23 13.81 -12.58
C GLY A 198 1.07 14.92 -13.24
N LEU A 199 1.35 14.80 -14.54
CA LEU A 199 2.04 15.85 -15.30
C LEU A 199 1.22 17.15 -15.33
N LYS A 200 -0.09 17.05 -15.59
CA LYS A 200 -0.98 18.20 -15.64
C LYS A 200 -1.16 18.86 -14.28
N LEU A 201 -1.20 18.08 -13.21
CA LEU A 201 -1.22 18.58 -11.83
C LEU A 201 0.04 19.39 -11.51
N LYS A 202 1.24 18.91 -11.90
CA LYS A 202 2.48 19.68 -11.71
C LYS A 202 2.47 21.02 -12.47
N GLU A 203 1.93 21.04 -13.69
CA GLU A 203 1.74 22.28 -14.45
C GLU A 203 0.81 23.26 -13.71
N PHE A 204 -0.35 22.76 -13.25
CA PHE A 204 -1.31 23.54 -12.47
C PHE A 204 -0.74 24.04 -11.14
N ALA A 205 0.11 23.25 -10.48
CA ALA A 205 0.76 23.64 -9.25
C ALA A 205 1.71 24.83 -9.45
N LEU A 206 2.48 24.84 -10.55
CA LEU A 206 3.34 25.98 -10.88
C LEU A 206 2.51 27.25 -11.14
N GLU A 207 1.39 27.11 -11.85
CA GLU A 207 0.46 28.22 -12.12
C GLU A 207 -0.15 28.78 -10.83
N LEU A 208 -0.66 27.94 -9.92
CA LEU A 208 -1.24 28.38 -8.65
C LEU A 208 -0.21 29.12 -7.79
N ARG A 209 1.03 28.63 -7.74
CA ARG A 209 2.12 29.28 -7.00
C ARG A 209 2.49 30.63 -7.61
N GLU A 210 2.53 30.74 -8.93
CA GLU A 210 2.76 32.01 -9.63
C GLU A 210 1.64 33.02 -9.33
N LEU A 211 0.38 32.59 -9.37
CA LEU A 211 -0.77 33.44 -9.02
C LEU A 211 -0.68 33.93 -7.57
N ALA A 212 -0.37 33.03 -6.63
CA ALA A 212 -0.18 33.38 -5.23
C ALA A 212 0.98 34.37 -5.04
N ALA A 213 2.11 34.16 -5.73
CA ALA A 213 3.25 35.08 -5.70
C ALA A 213 2.93 36.47 -6.28
N LYS A 214 2.00 36.55 -7.24
CA LYS A 214 1.45 37.82 -7.77
C LYS A 214 0.39 38.46 -6.87
N GLY A 215 0.10 37.88 -5.70
CA GLY A 215 -0.86 38.43 -4.74
C GLY A 215 -2.32 38.09 -5.05
N ALA A 216 -2.59 37.01 -5.79
CA ALA A 216 -3.96 36.53 -6.00
C ALA A 216 -4.64 36.24 -4.64
N LYS A 217 -5.88 36.69 -4.51
CA LYS A 217 -6.68 36.48 -3.28
C LYS A 217 -7.12 35.01 -3.19
N PRO A 218 -7.39 34.47 -1.98
CA PRO A 218 -7.83 33.09 -1.80
C PRO A 218 -9.02 32.67 -2.69
N ALA A 219 -10.02 33.54 -2.86
CA ALA A 219 -11.17 33.25 -3.72
C ALA A 219 -10.80 33.03 -5.20
N ALA A 220 -9.82 33.77 -5.73
CA ALA A 220 -9.37 33.62 -7.11
C ALA A 220 -8.56 32.32 -7.30
N LEU A 221 -7.78 31.92 -6.29
CA LEU A 221 -7.08 30.63 -6.29
C LEU A 221 -8.06 29.46 -6.23
N GLU A 222 -9.13 29.58 -5.44
CA GLU A 222 -10.18 28.56 -5.34
C GLU A 222 -10.97 28.39 -6.65
N GLU A 223 -11.35 29.51 -7.28
CA GLU A 223 -11.99 29.50 -8.59
C GLU A 223 -11.07 28.84 -9.63
N ARG A 224 -9.79 29.19 -9.64
CA ARG A 224 -8.83 28.61 -10.57
C ARG A 224 -8.62 27.11 -10.32
N LYS A 225 -8.51 26.68 -9.07
CA LYS A 225 -8.44 25.26 -8.68
C LYS A 225 -9.68 24.51 -9.15
N THR A 226 -10.86 25.11 -9.08
CA THR A 226 -12.11 24.50 -9.57
C THR A 226 -12.05 24.25 -11.09
N GLU A 227 -11.56 25.20 -11.89
CA GLU A 227 -11.36 25.00 -13.34
C GLU A 227 -10.31 23.92 -13.65
N MET A 228 -9.25 23.84 -12.85
CA MET A 228 -8.23 22.80 -12.94
C MET A 228 -8.84 21.42 -12.66
N LEU A 229 -9.67 21.29 -11.63
CA LEU A 229 -10.37 20.06 -11.29
C LEU A 229 -11.41 19.64 -12.34
N LYS A 230 -12.07 20.59 -13.03
CA LYS A 230 -12.91 20.27 -14.21
C LYS A 230 -12.10 19.59 -15.31
N THR A 231 -10.85 20.03 -15.52
CA THR A 231 -9.93 19.39 -16.49
C THR A 231 -9.57 17.97 -16.04
N VAL A 232 -9.24 17.78 -14.76
CA VAL A 232 -8.95 16.46 -14.19
C VAL A 232 -10.17 15.53 -14.31
N TYR A 233 -11.37 16.00 -13.94
CA TYR A 233 -12.62 15.23 -14.08
C TYR A 233 -12.82 14.77 -15.52
N ARG A 234 -12.61 15.64 -16.51
CA ARG A 234 -12.70 15.28 -17.93
C ARG A 234 -11.68 14.19 -18.29
N MET A 235 -10.44 14.28 -17.82
CA MET A 235 -9.42 13.25 -18.06
C MET A 235 -9.81 11.90 -17.46
N LEU A 236 -10.33 11.90 -16.22
CA LEU A 236 -10.83 10.69 -15.56
C LEU A 236 -12.03 10.11 -16.32
N ALA A 237 -13.02 10.92 -16.70
CA ALA A 237 -14.21 10.46 -17.40
C ALA A 237 -13.88 9.84 -18.77
N LEU A 238 -12.88 10.37 -19.48
CA LEU A 238 -12.40 9.80 -20.74
C LEU A 238 -11.72 8.44 -20.57
N ASN A 239 -11.16 8.14 -19.39
CA ASN A 239 -10.43 6.90 -19.13
C ASN A 239 -11.28 5.84 -18.41
N LEU A 240 -12.11 6.27 -17.47
CA LEU A 240 -12.82 5.39 -16.52
C LEU A 240 -14.35 5.36 -16.78
N GLY A 241 -14.86 6.26 -17.63
CA GLY A 241 -16.28 6.48 -17.81
C GLY A 241 -16.85 7.50 -16.81
N VAL A 242 -18.11 7.90 -17.04
CA VAL A 242 -18.82 8.83 -16.15
C VAL A 242 -19.44 8.05 -14.99
N PRO A 243 -19.15 8.40 -13.72
CA PRO A 243 -19.75 7.71 -12.58
C PRO A 243 -21.29 7.78 -12.61
N PRO A 244 -22.00 6.65 -12.46
CA PRO A 244 -23.46 6.64 -12.44
C PRO A 244 -24.00 7.34 -11.18
N THR A 245 -25.12 8.03 -11.33
CA THR A 245 -25.86 8.68 -10.24
C THR A 245 -27.05 7.86 -9.76
N GLU A 246 -27.55 6.97 -10.61
CA GLU A 246 -28.62 6.00 -10.35
C GLU A 246 -28.41 4.75 -11.22
N PHE A 247 -28.88 3.60 -10.74
CA PHE A 247 -28.76 2.32 -11.44
C PHE A 247 -29.77 1.31 -10.91
N ASP A 248 -30.07 0.31 -11.72
CA ASP A 248 -30.83 -0.87 -11.31
C ASP A 248 -29.88 -2.00 -10.91
N PHE A 249 -30.12 -2.60 -9.75
CA PHE A 249 -29.43 -3.80 -9.28
C PHE A 249 -30.34 -5.03 -9.37
N VAL A 250 -29.91 -6.03 -10.12
CA VAL A 250 -30.66 -7.28 -10.31
C VAL A 250 -30.19 -8.32 -9.30
N ARG A 251 -30.97 -8.59 -8.26
CA ARG A 251 -30.65 -9.65 -7.30
C ARG A 251 -30.98 -11.02 -7.89
N ARG A 252 -30.03 -11.95 -7.81
CA ARG A 252 -30.15 -13.34 -8.31
C ARG A 252 -30.02 -14.36 -7.20
N ASP A 253 -30.68 -15.51 -7.36
CA ASP A 253 -30.50 -16.68 -6.51
C ASP A 253 -29.23 -17.47 -6.89
N ALA A 254 -28.93 -18.53 -6.14
CA ALA A 254 -27.79 -19.41 -6.40
C ALA A 254 -27.86 -20.13 -7.77
N SER A 255 -29.05 -20.25 -8.36
CA SER A 255 -29.26 -20.82 -9.70
C SER A 255 -29.17 -19.78 -10.82
N GLY A 256 -28.97 -18.50 -10.49
CA GLY A 256 -28.86 -17.39 -11.43
C GLY A 256 -30.19 -16.76 -11.85
N ASN A 257 -31.32 -17.23 -11.30
CA ASN A 257 -32.63 -16.67 -11.61
C ASN A 257 -32.80 -15.30 -10.95
N ARG A 258 -33.44 -14.38 -11.65
CA ARG A 258 -33.77 -13.05 -11.13
C ARG A 258 -34.80 -13.18 -10.00
N VAL A 259 -34.45 -12.66 -8.82
CA VAL A 259 -35.31 -12.65 -7.62
C VAL A 259 -35.91 -11.25 -7.40
N ALA A 260 -35.16 -10.18 -7.67
CA ALA A 260 -35.64 -8.81 -7.52
C ALA A 260 -34.89 -7.86 -8.46
N VAL A 261 -35.49 -6.71 -8.76
CA VAL A 261 -34.79 -5.54 -9.30
C VAL A 261 -35.03 -4.37 -8.37
N GLU A 262 -33.93 -3.73 -7.99
CA GLU A 262 -33.90 -2.69 -6.98
C GLU A 262 -33.27 -1.45 -7.63
N HIS A 263 -33.98 -0.33 -7.57
CA HIS A 263 -33.46 0.93 -8.07
C HIS A 263 -32.70 1.65 -6.97
N HIS A 264 -31.47 2.09 -7.27
CA HIS A 264 -30.55 2.64 -6.28
C HIS A 264 -29.79 3.86 -6.79
N THR A 265 -29.58 4.81 -5.89
CA THR A 265 -28.42 5.73 -5.95
C THR A 265 -27.21 5.09 -5.27
N PRO A 266 -25.97 5.54 -5.54
CA PRO A 266 -24.77 5.04 -4.87
C PRO A 266 -24.85 5.04 -3.33
N MET A 267 -25.44 6.08 -2.75
CA MET A 267 -25.60 6.19 -1.29
C MET A 267 -26.65 5.21 -0.75
N SER A 268 -27.78 5.05 -1.44
CA SER A 268 -28.79 4.06 -1.02
C SER A 268 -28.29 2.62 -1.12
N PHE A 269 -27.37 2.35 -2.06
CA PHE A 269 -26.74 1.05 -2.21
C PHE A 269 -25.72 0.78 -1.10
N LEU A 270 -24.91 1.78 -0.73
CA LEU A 270 -24.05 1.73 0.45
C LEU A 270 -24.87 1.47 1.73
N GLU A 271 -26.00 2.15 1.91
CA GLU A 271 -26.88 1.97 3.07
C GLU A 271 -27.37 0.53 3.23
N LYS A 272 -27.69 -0.12 2.10
CA LYS A 272 -28.23 -1.47 2.09
C LYS A 272 -27.13 -2.53 2.14
N TYR A 273 -26.15 -2.45 1.24
CA TYR A 273 -25.19 -3.52 0.99
C TYR A 273 -23.79 -3.27 1.60
N GLY A 274 -23.47 -2.04 2.02
CA GLY A 274 -22.16 -1.72 2.60
C GLY A 274 -22.19 -1.48 4.11
N ASP A 275 -21.29 -0.61 4.56
CA ASP A 275 -21.14 -0.19 5.95
C ASP A 275 -20.97 1.34 6.01
N LYS A 276 -21.89 2.06 6.66
CA LYS A 276 -21.79 3.52 6.83
C LYS A 276 -20.87 3.94 7.98
N ASN A 277 -20.45 2.99 8.80
CA ASN A 277 -19.65 3.24 9.99
C ASN A 277 -18.17 2.85 9.78
N LEU A 278 -17.68 2.86 8.53
CA LEU A 278 -16.28 2.50 8.21
C LEU A 278 -15.25 3.35 8.97
N LEU A 279 -15.56 4.61 9.27
CA LEU A 279 -14.67 5.50 10.02
C LEU A 279 -14.79 5.37 11.54
N THR A 280 -15.91 4.84 12.05
CA THR A 280 -16.24 4.87 13.49
C THR A 280 -16.23 3.49 14.14
N ASN A 281 -16.38 2.42 13.35
CA ASN A 281 -16.46 1.05 13.84
C ASN A 281 -15.15 0.26 13.69
N TYR A 282 -14.07 0.90 13.26
CA TYR A 282 -12.80 0.22 12.99
C TYR A 282 -11.64 0.92 13.70
N VAL A 283 -10.65 0.13 14.11
CA VAL A 283 -9.37 0.59 14.63
C VAL A 283 -8.28 0.12 13.68
N MET A 284 -7.48 1.08 13.24
CA MET A 284 -6.29 0.82 12.43
C MET A 284 -5.14 0.44 13.36
N LEU A 285 -4.62 -0.76 13.18
CA LEU A 285 -3.49 -1.30 13.92
C LEU A 285 -2.28 -1.39 13.00
N MET A 286 -1.10 -1.18 13.57
CA MET A 286 0.16 -1.36 12.85
C MET A 286 1.19 -2.04 13.74
N ASN A 287 2.05 -2.87 13.16
CA ASN A 287 3.28 -3.30 13.80
C ASN A 287 4.47 -2.59 13.16
N ASP A 288 4.99 -1.61 13.88
CA ASP A 288 6.17 -0.86 13.50
C ASP A 288 7.19 -0.89 14.65
N PRO A 289 8.20 -1.78 14.58
CA PRO A 289 9.25 -1.90 15.61
C PRO A 289 10.24 -0.72 15.62
N THR A 290 10.13 0.24 14.68
CA THR A 290 10.96 1.45 14.71
C THR A 290 10.47 2.49 15.72
N ARG A 291 9.24 2.33 16.22
CA ARG A 291 8.55 3.26 17.12
C ARG A 291 8.11 2.58 18.42
N GLU A 292 7.73 3.39 19.40
CA GLU A 292 7.21 2.90 20.67
C GLU A 292 5.86 2.20 20.43
N TYR A 293 5.66 1.07 21.09
CA TYR A 293 4.36 0.39 21.10
C TYR A 293 3.38 1.05 22.07
N TYR A 294 2.10 0.78 21.89
CA TYR A 294 1.00 1.33 22.69
C TYR A 294 0.91 2.85 22.61
N LYS A 295 1.19 3.39 21.42
CA LYS A 295 1.04 4.80 21.07
C LYS A 295 0.19 4.93 19.81
N CYS A 296 -0.55 6.04 19.72
CA CYS A 296 -1.27 6.43 18.52
C CYS A 296 -0.38 7.34 17.67
N TYR A 297 -0.29 7.06 16.37
CA TYR A 297 0.46 7.84 15.39
C TYR A 297 -0.44 8.25 14.23
N THR A 298 -0.12 9.36 13.59
CA THR A 298 -0.79 9.81 12.36
C THR A 298 0.25 10.27 11.35
N ILE A 299 0.11 9.91 10.08
CA ILE A 299 1.06 10.30 9.03
C ILE A 299 0.47 11.47 8.25
N ASP A 300 1.20 12.59 8.21
CA ASP A 300 0.76 13.78 7.52
C ASP A 300 0.57 13.53 6.02
N TYR A 301 -0.48 14.10 5.43
CA TYR A 301 -0.89 13.89 4.04
C TYR A 301 -1.22 12.44 3.63
N ASP A 302 -1.16 11.43 4.53
CA ASP A 302 -1.59 10.05 4.24
C ASP A 302 -3.12 9.95 4.29
N ARG A 303 -3.78 10.71 3.42
CA ARG A 303 -5.22 10.85 3.27
C ARG A 303 -5.56 11.00 1.80
N HIS A 304 -6.84 10.79 1.48
CA HIS A 304 -7.29 10.71 0.10
C HIS A 304 -8.09 11.95 -0.35
N ARG A 305 -8.71 12.63 0.60
CA ARG A 305 -9.39 13.92 0.39
C ARG A 305 -8.83 14.98 1.33
N TYR A 306 -8.92 16.25 0.94
CA TYR A 306 -8.37 17.36 1.72
C TYR A 306 -9.01 17.50 3.10
N ASP A 307 -10.33 17.35 3.17
CA ASP A 307 -11.16 17.33 4.37
C ASP A 307 -11.30 15.93 4.99
N GLY A 308 -10.36 15.03 4.67
CA GLY A 308 -10.36 13.63 5.10
C GLY A 308 -9.46 13.35 6.28
N ASN A 309 -9.45 12.07 6.65
CA ASN A 309 -8.69 11.58 7.77
C ASN A 309 -7.33 11.04 7.29
N ASN A 310 -6.27 11.50 7.93
CA ASN A 310 -4.96 10.85 7.81
C ASN A 310 -5.02 9.42 8.33
N TRP A 311 -4.19 8.55 7.76
CA TRP A 311 -3.87 7.26 8.33
C TRP A 311 -3.39 7.45 9.77
N THR A 312 -4.24 7.03 10.71
CA THR A 312 -4.05 7.18 12.14
C THR A 312 -4.18 5.80 12.77
N TYR A 313 -3.15 5.34 13.46
CA TYR A 313 -3.04 3.95 13.86
C TYR A 313 -2.49 3.80 15.28
N VAL A 314 -2.87 2.70 15.94
CA VAL A 314 -2.24 2.27 17.19
C VAL A 314 -1.10 1.30 16.85
N ASN A 315 0.12 1.66 17.25
CA ASN A 315 1.29 0.80 17.07
C ASN A 315 1.31 -0.28 18.17
N LEU A 316 1.38 -1.56 17.82
CA LEU A 316 1.28 -2.67 18.78
C LEU A 316 2.28 -3.80 18.48
N PRO A 317 2.68 -4.57 19.51
CA PRO A 317 3.36 -5.84 19.29
C PRO A 317 2.44 -6.83 18.56
N LEU A 318 3.04 -7.73 17.78
CA LEU A 318 2.32 -8.68 16.95
C LEU A 318 1.40 -9.61 17.74
N GLU A 319 1.79 -9.99 18.96
CA GLU A 319 0.96 -10.85 19.82
C GLU A 319 -0.43 -10.26 20.07
N ASP A 320 -0.52 -8.97 20.40
CA ASP A 320 -1.80 -8.29 20.62
C ASP A 320 -2.60 -8.22 19.30
N ILE A 321 -1.93 -7.97 18.17
CA ILE A 321 -2.58 -7.91 16.84
C ILE A 321 -3.12 -9.29 16.43
N LYS A 322 -2.33 -10.36 16.60
CA LYS A 322 -2.72 -11.74 16.28
C LYS A 322 -3.94 -12.17 17.10
N GLN A 323 -4.00 -11.82 18.39
CA GLN A 323 -5.16 -12.13 19.23
C GLN A 323 -6.45 -11.48 18.69
N MET A 324 -6.39 -10.20 18.32
CA MET A 324 -7.52 -9.48 17.73
C MET A 324 -7.92 -10.06 16.36
N ALA A 325 -6.93 -10.44 15.54
CA ALA A 325 -7.17 -11.09 14.26
C ALA A 325 -7.89 -12.44 14.42
N ILE A 326 -7.40 -13.29 15.33
CA ILE A 326 -8.02 -14.60 15.64
C ILE A 326 -9.45 -14.42 16.14
N ALA A 327 -9.70 -13.45 17.01
CA ALA A 327 -11.05 -13.15 17.51
C ALA A 327 -12.00 -12.77 16.37
N SER A 328 -11.55 -11.92 15.44
CA SER A 328 -12.33 -11.52 14.25
C SER A 328 -12.62 -12.70 13.32
N LEU A 329 -11.63 -13.55 13.06
CA LEU A 329 -11.78 -14.72 12.20
C LEU A 329 -12.71 -15.78 12.81
N LYS A 330 -12.69 -15.97 14.13
CA LYS A 330 -13.62 -16.87 14.85
C LYS A 330 -15.08 -16.44 14.69
N ASP A 331 -15.33 -15.13 14.59
CA ASP A 331 -16.65 -14.57 14.29
C ASP A 331 -16.90 -14.42 12.76
N SER A 332 -16.15 -15.18 11.94
CA SER A 332 -16.25 -15.20 10.48
C SER A 332 -16.20 -13.79 9.84
N THR A 333 -15.40 -12.88 10.40
CA THR A 333 -15.23 -11.52 9.91
C THR A 333 -13.86 -11.33 9.28
N ALA A 334 -13.84 -11.08 7.96
CA ALA A 334 -12.64 -10.77 7.20
C ALA A 334 -12.09 -9.37 7.55
N MET A 335 -10.77 -9.19 7.41
CA MET A 335 -10.09 -7.94 7.78
C MET A 335 -9.22 -7.41 6.65
N TYR A 336 -9.11 -6.09 6.57
CA TYR A 336 -8.08 -5.45 5.76
C TYR A 336 -6.72 -5.73 6.39
N PHE A 337 -5.78 -6.20 5.57
CA PHE A 337 -4.43 -6.55 5.97
C PHE A 337 -3.45 -5.97 4.96
N SER A 338 -2.28 -5.51 5.40
CA SER A 338 -1.20 -5.16 4.49
C SER A 338 0.16 -5.69 4.94
N SER A 339 0.99 -5.97 3.96
CA SER A 339 2.30 -6.58 4.15
C SER A 339 3.27 -6.20 3.04
N ASP A 340 4.54 -6.52 3.24
CA ASP A 340 5.54 -6.58 2.19
C ASP A 340 5.53 -7.97 1.55
N VAL A 341 5.10 -8.10 0.29
CA VAL A 341 4.95 -9.39 -0.41
C VAL A 341 6.21 -9.84 -1.17
N THR A 342 7.39 -9.26 -0.88
CA THR A 342 8.64 -9.56 -1.61
C THR A 342 9.14 -11.01 -1.47
N GLN A 343 8.82 -11.70 -0.38
CA GLN A 343 9.17 -13.11 -0.12
C GLN A 343 8.01 -14.06 -0.47
N LEU A 344 7.68 -14.14 -1.76
CA LEU A 344 6.53 -14.89 -2.28
C LEU A 344 6.95 -15.90 -3.36
N ASP A 345 6.56 -17.16 -3.19
CA ASP A 345 6.44 -18.10 -4.32
C ASP A 345 5.11 -17.82 -5.05
N ALA A 346 5.19 -17.01 -6.09
CA ALA A 346 4.04 -16.54 -6.87
C ALA A 346 3.21 -17.69 -7.46
N LYS A 347 3.86 -18.76 -7.93
CA LYS A 347 3.18 -19.88 -8.59
C LYS A 347 2.33 -20.66 -7.60
N ARG A 348 2.84 -20.86 -6.40
CA ARG A 348 2.16 -21.63 -5.36
C ARG A 348 1.30 -20.78 -4.43
N GLY A 349 1.51 -19.46 -4.42
CA GLY A 349 0.82 -18.55 -3.52
C GLY A 349 1.24 -18.75 -2.07
N TYR A 350 2.53 -18.99 -1.83
CA TYR A 350 3.06 -19.29 -0.50
C TYR A 350 4.08 -18.25 -0.06
N LEU A 351 3.99 -17.83 1.20
CA LEU A 351 4.91 -16.87 1.82
C LEU A 351 5.51 -17.47 3.09
N ASP A 352 6.82 -17.66 3.06
CA ASP A 352 7.60 -18.26 4.15
C ASP A 352 9.01 -17.68 4.14
N MET A 353 9.61 -17.53 5.31
CA MET A 353 10.93 -16.90 5.45
C MET A 353 12.04 -17.64 4.71
N ASP A 354 11.88 -18.95 4.48
CA ASP A 354 12.93 -19.77 3.90
C ASP A 354 12.54 -20.32 2.51
N ILE A 355 11.65 -19.64 1.77
CA ILE A 355 11.30 -20.00 0.37
C ILE A 355 12.50 -19.92 -0.55
N TYR A 356 13.36 -18.90 -0.36
CA TYR A 356 14.53 -18.68 -1.17
C TYR A 356 15.81 -18.71 -0.33
N ASP A 357 16.71 -19.63 -0.64
CA ASP A 357 18.03 -19.74 -0.02
C ASP A 357 19.10 -18.96 -0.81
N TYR A 358 18.97 -17.63 -0.81
CA TYR A 358 19.98 -16.76 -1.43
C TYR A 358 21.33 -16.82 -0.71
N GLY A 359 21.31 -17.07 0.59
CA GLY A 359 22.51 -17.03 1.42
C GLY A 359 23.48 -18.15 1.08
N SER A 360 22.99 -19.39 0.97
CA SER A 360 23.82 -20.53 0.57
C SER A 360 24.36 -20.39 -0.85
N LEU A 361 23.56 -19.85 -1.79
CA LEU A 361 24.01 -19.67 -3.18
C LEU A 361 25.12 -18.61 -3.29
N MET A 362 25.02 -17.52 -2.54
CA MET A 362 25.96 -16.39 -2.61
C MET A 362 27.11 -16.49 -1.59
N GLY A 363 27.08 -17.46 -0.69
CA GLY A 363 28.07 -17.60 0.39
C GLY A 363 28.00 -16.47 1.43
N VAL A 364 26.84 -15.84 1.64
CA VAL A 364 26.66 -14.71 2.56
C VAL A 364 25.36 -14.82 3.37
N THR A 365 25.19 -13.99 4.40
CA THR A 365 23.95 -13.92 5.19
C THR A 365 23.26 -12.56 5.04
N PHE A 366 21.95 -12.58 4.83
CA PHE A 366 21.10 -11.37 4.81
C PHE A 366 20.33 -11.26 6.12
N GLY A 367 20.95 -10.65 7.15
CA GLY A 367 20.49 -10.75 8.55
C GLY A 367 19.73 -9.54 9.12
N MET A 368 19.21 -8.63 8.29
CA MET A 368 18.48 -7.46 8.82
C MET A 368 17.16 -7.89 9.47
N ASP A 369 16.94 -7.47 10.72
CA ASP A 369 15.64 -7.61 11.38
C ASP A 369 14.59 -6.65 10.77
N LYS A 370 13.31 -6.83 11.13
CA LYS A 370 12.22 -5.98 10.61
C LYS A 370 12.43 -4.49 10.83
N LYS A 371 12.96 -4.10 12.00
CA LYS A 371 13.23 -2.69 12.33
C LYS A 371 14.30 -2.11 11.40
N GLN A 372 15.40 -2.84 11.23
CA GLN A 372 16.49 -2.46 10.34
C GLN A 372 16.03 -2.38 8.89
N ARG A 373 15.22 -3.35 8.42
CA ARG A 373 14.66 -3.31 7.06
C ARG A 373 13.78 -2.07 6.82
N ILE A 374 13.00 -1.65 7.81
CA ILE A 374 12.20 -0.41 7.71
C ILE A 374 13.11 0.83 7.68
N GLN A 375 14.08 0.90 8.59
CA GLN A 375 15.00 2.05 8.71
C GLN A 375 15.90 2.23 7.48
N THR A 376 16.21 1.15 6.76
CA THR A 376 17.01 1.15 5.53
C THR A 376 16.16 1.16 4.26
N PHE A 377 14.84 1.33 4.36
CA PHE A 377 13.91 1.32 3.22
C PHE A 377 13.89 0.00 2.43
N SER A 378 14.36 -1.09 3.03
CA SER A 378 14.38 -2.44 2.42
C SER A 378 13.05 -3.19 2.60
N SER A 379 12.16 -2.71 3.46
CA SER A 379 10.81 -3.27 3.65
C SER A 379 9.81 -2.19 4.06
N LEU A 380 8.60 -2.27 3.53
CA LEU A 380 7.50 -1.33 3.75
C LEU A 380 6.14 -2.00 3.52
N SER A 381 5.05 -1.35 3.93
CA SER A 381 3.67 -1.83 3.68
C SER A 381 3.28 -1.74 2.19
N ALA A 382 3.75 -2.69 1.39
CA ALA A 382 3.73 -2.59 -0.07
C ALA A 382 2.43 -3.04 -0.74
N HIS A 383 1.69 -3.99 -0.14
CA HIS A 383 0.49 -4.56 -0.75
C HIS A 383 -0.59 -4.86 0.28
N ALA A 384 -1.84 -4.59 -0.08
CA ALA A 384 -2.99 -4.79 0.79
C ALA A 384 -3.87 -5.95 0.27
N MET A 385 -4.29 -6.81 1.19
CA MET A 385 -5.04 -8.05 0.93
C MET A 385 -6.10 -8.23 2.01
N THR A 386 -6.97 -9.25 1.88
CA THR A 386 -8.04 -9.51 2.84
C THR A 386 -7.69 -10.72 3.68
N LEU A 387 -7.49 -10.57 4.99
CA LEU A 387 -7.23 -11.69 5.90
C LEU A 387 -8.52 -12.48 6.14
N VAL A 388 -8.51 -13.77 5.77
CA VAL A 388 -9.72 -14.62 5.71
C VAL A 388 -9.59 -15.94 6.45
N ALA A 389 -8.39 -16.38 6.84
CA ALA A 389 -8.25 -17.60 7.64
C ALA A 389 -7.01 -17.60 8.53
N VAL A 390 -7.08 -18.42 9.57
CA VAL A 390 -5.97 -18.77 10.45
C VAL A 390 -6.06 -20.24 10.77
N ASP A 391 -4.91 -20.90 10.80
CA ASP A 391 -4.79 -22.24 11.30
C ASP A 391 -4.14 -22.21 12.68
N LEU A 392 -4.72 -22.93 13.65
CA LEU A 392 -4.28 -22.94 15.04
C LEU A 392 -3.82 -24.37 15.39
N ASP A 393 -2.72 -24.48 16.12
CA ASP A 393 -2.29 -25.74 16.71
C ASP A 393 -3.19 -26.15 17.90
N GLU A 394 -2.92 -27.34 18.46
CA GLU A 394 -3.65 -27.87 19.63
C GLU A 394 -3.57 -26.95 20.87
N SER A 395 -2.57 -26.08 20.94
CA SER A 395 -2.41 -25.08 22.02
C SER A 395 -3.11 -23.75 21.73
N GLY A 396 -3.74 -23.62 20.56
CA GLY A 396 -4.43 -22.41 20.11
C GLY A 396 -3.50 -21.35 19.53
N LYS A 397 -2.24 -21.69 19.20
CA LYS A 397 -1.29 -20.76 18.58
C LYS A 397 -1.38 -20.80 17.05
N PRO A 398 -1.26 -19.64 16.38
CA PRO A 398 -1.29 -19.60 14.93
C PRO A 398 -0.06 -20.28 14.33
N VAL A 399 -0.30 -21.12 13.31
CA VAL A 399 0.77 -21.79 12.55
C VAL A 399 0.90 -21.24 11.14
N LYS A 400 -0.22 -20.83 10.53
CA LYS A 400 -0.28 -20.19 9.21
C LYS A 400 -1.57 -19.37 9.07
N TRP A 401 -1.53 -18.45 8.14
CA TRP A 401 -2.61 -17.52 7.81
C TRP A 401 -2.91 -17.59 6.32
N MET A 402 -4.11 -17.17 5.93
CA MET A 402 -4.45 -17.04 4.52
C MET A 402 -5.18 -15.74 4.26
N VAL A 403 -4.77 -15.12 3.16
CA VAL A 403 -5.36 -13.90 2.64
C VAL A 403 -6.00 -14.16 1.28
N GLU A 404 -7.16 -13.57 1.05
CA GLU A 404 -7.74 -13.41 -0.28
C GLU A 404 -7.03 -12.23 -0.96
N ASN A 405 -6.45 -12.51 -2.12
CA ASN A 405 -5.70 -11.53 -2.91
C ASN A 405 -6.56 -10.99 -4.05
N SER A 406 -6.07 -9.95 -4.72
CA SER A 406 -6.73 -9.27 -5.83
C SER A 406 -5.96 -9.40 -7.15
N TRP A 407 -5.38 -10.57 -7.43
CA TRP A 407 -4.66 -10.87 -8.69
C TRP A 407 -5.33 -11.99 -9.50
N GLY A 408 -6.64 -12.18 -9.29
CA GLY A 408 -7.45 -13.15 -10.02
C GLY A 408 -7.38 -14.58 -9.45
N PRO A 409 -8.36 -15.42 -9.81
CA PRO A 409 -8.54 -16.76 -9.24
C PRO A 409 -7.48 -17.78 -9.68
N SER A 410 -6.75 -17.51 -10.75
CA SER A 410 -5.67 -18.38 -11.25
C SER A 410 -4.34 -18.16 -10.52
N TYR A 411 -4.22 -17.08 -9.73
CA TYR A 411 -3.00 -16.76 -9.03
C TYR A 411 -2.87 -17.55 -7.72
N GLY A 412 -1.66 -18.02 -7.41
CA GLY A 412 -1.35 -18.70 -6.16
C GLY A 412 -2.28 -19.88 -5.88
N HIS A 413 -2.87 -19.92 -4.69
CA HIS A 413 -3.84 -20.95 -4.31
C HIS A 413 -5.27 -20.46 -4.55
N GLN A 414 -5.78 -20.61 -5.77
CA GLN A 414 -7.16 -20.21 -6.14
C GLN A 414 -7.46 -18.74 -5.80
N GLY A 415 -6.53 -17.83 -6.10
CA GLY A 415 -6.63 -16.41 -5.75
C GLY A 415 -6.26 -16.05 -4.31
N HIS A 416 -5.84 -17.04 -3.52
CA HIS A 416 -5.41 -16.83 -2.14
C HIS A 416 -3.90 -16.99 -2.02
N LEU A 417 -3.35 -16.36 -0.98
CA LEU A 417 -1.99 -16.59 -0.53
C LEU A 417 -2.00 -17.19 0.87
N ILE A 418 -1.16 -18.19 1.10
CA ILE A 418 -0.96 -18.86 2.38
C ILE A 418 0.40 -18.41 2.92
N MET A 419 0.43 -17.94 4.15
CA MET A 419 1.66 -17.45 4.79
C MET A 419 1.92 -18.19 6.11
N SER A 420 3.18 -18.53 6.38
CA SER A 420 3.55 -19.06 7.69
C SER A 420 3.48 -17.97 8.76
N ASP A 421 3.26 -18.37 10.02
CA ASP A 421 3.19 -17.42 11.14
C ASP A 421 4.49 -16.60 11.31
N ARG A 422 5.64 -17.23 11.07
CA ARG A 422 6.94 -16.54 11.09
C ARG A 422 7.06 -15.50 9.97
N TRP A 423 6.51 -15.74 8.79
CA TRP A 423 6.46 -14.75 7.73
C TRP A 423 5.55 -13.58 8.10
N PHE A 424 4.39 -13.89 8.70
CA PHE A 424 3.46 -12.88 9.21
C PHE A 424 4.16 -11.93 10.19
N ASP A 425 4.99 -12.46 11.09
CA ASP A 425 5.75 -11.63 12.03
C ASP A 425 6.69 -10.64 11.35
N GLU A 426 7.41 -11.09 10.34
CA GLU A 426 8.46 -10.31 9.69
C GLU A 426 7.94 -9.30 8.67
N TYR A 427 6.80 -9.57 8.04
CA TYR A 427 6.35 -8.82 6.87
C TYR A 427 4.92 -8.27 6.95
N MET A 428 4.13 -8.58 7.99
CA MET A 428 2.87 -7.88 8.25
C MET A 428 3.13 -6.46 8.74
N PHE A 429 2.37 -5.48 8.23
CA PHE A 429 2.45 -4.10 8.70
C PHE A 429 1.15 -3.61 9.30
N ARG A 430 0.05 -3.64 8.55
CA ARG A 430 -1.22 -3.03 8.96
C ARG A 430 -2.32 -4.07 9.07
N LEU A 431 -3.21 -3.89 10.04
CA LEU A 431 -4.44 -4.64 10.19
C LEU A 431 -5.56 -3.68 10.58
N VAL A 432 -6.73 -3.80 9.97
CA VAL A 432 -7.91 -3.00 10.36
C VAL A 432 -8.94 -3.94 10.97
N VAL A 433 -9.31 -3.65 12.22
CA VAL A 433 -10.13 -4.53 13.04
C VAL A 433 -11.37 -3.80 13.50
N GLU A 434 -12.53 -4.47 13.50
CA GLU A 434 -13.72 -3.89 14.11
C GLU A 434 -13.55 -3.65 15.60
N THR A 435 -14.03 -2.50 16.08
CA THR A 435 -13.90 -2.04 17.46
C THR A 435 -14.37 -3.06 18.50
N LYS A 436 -15.33 -3.94 18.15
CA LYS A 436 -15.83 -5.00 19.05
C LYS A 436 -14.80 -6.07 19.42
N TYR A 437 -13.75 -6.28 18.60
CA TYR A 437 -12.67 -7.23 18.91
C TYR A 437 -11.48 -6.58 19.61
N VAL A 438 -11.47 -5.24 19.68
CA VAL A 438 -10.35 -4.47 20.22
C VAL A 438 -10.53 -4.28 21.72
N PRO A 439 -9.58 -4.70 22.58
CA PRO A 439 -9.67 -4.50 24.03
C PRO A 439 -9.80 -3.02 24.41
N GLU A 440 -10.49 -2.73 25.51
CA GLU A 440 -10.77 -1.35 25.94
C GLU A 440 -9.49 -0.51 26.12
N LYS A 441 -8.40 -1.13 26.65
CA LYS A 441 -7.09 -0.48 26.77
C LYS A 441 -6.59 0.08 25.44
N ILE A 442 -6.76 -0.66 24.35
CA ILE A 442 -6.29 -0.28 23.01
C ILE A 442 -7.23 0.75 22.39
N ARG A 443 -8.54 0.61 22.62
CA ARG A 443 -9.53 1.62 22.16
C ARG A 443 -9.28 2.98 22.79
N LYS A 444 -8.87 3.03 24.07
CA LYS A 444 -8.48 4.28 24.74
C LYS A 444 -7.27 4.93 24.08
N ILE A 445 -6.23 4.14 23.77
CA ILE A 445 -5.05 4.63 23.04
C ILE A 445 -5.44 5.19 21.66
N ALA A 446 -6.34 4.52 20.95
CA ALA A 446 -6.82 4.98 19.64
C ALA A 446 -7.54 6.35 19.69
N GLN A 447 -8.01 6.78 20.87
CA GLN A 447 -8.69 8.06 21.08
C GLN A 447 -7.75 9.16 21.60
N GLU A 448 -6.49 8.83 21.91
CA GLU A 448 -5.47 9.81 22.31
C GLU A 448 -5.08 10.71 21.13
N GLU A 449 -4.56 11.90 21.44
CA GLU A 449 -4.00 12.77 20.41
C GLU A 449 -2.80 12.07 19.74
N PRO A 450 -2.85 11.83 18.41
CA PRO A 450 -1.85 11.03 17.75
C PRO A 450 -0.53 11.79 17.59
N ILE A 451 0.58 11.07 17.74
CA ILE A 451 1.91 11.57 17.43
C ILE A 451 2.01 11.76 15.91
N ARG A 452 2.20 13.01 15.47
CA ARG A 452 2.28 13.35 14.04
C ARG A 452 3.64 12.98 13.45
N LEU A 453 3.60 12.20 12.37
CA LEU A 453 4.72 11.83 11.53
C LEU A 453 4.67 12.65 10.23
N PRO A 454 5.82 12.97 9.60
CA PRO A 454 5.84 13.77 8.38
C PRO A 454 5.37 12.96 7.15
N ALA A 455 5.03 13.63 6.06
CA ALA A 455 4.58 12.98 4.83
C ALA A 455 5.65 12.10 4.14
N TRP A 456 6.94 12.35 4.42
CA TRP A 456 8.07 11.54 3.94
C TRP A 456 8.48 10.42 4.90
N ASP A 457 7.62 10.08 5.87
CA ASP A 457 7.85 8.93 6.74
C ASP A 457 7.97 7.63 5.91
N PRO A 458 8.90 6.70 6.24
CA PRO A 458 9.00 5.42 5.54
C PRO A 458 7.67 4.63 5.53
N MET A 459 6.81 4.86 6.53
CA MET A 459 5.51 4.21 6.64
C MET A 459 4.39 4.90 5.84
N PHE A 460 4.67 6.02 5.17
CA PHE A 460 3.74 6.64 4.21
C PHE A 460 3.61 5.81 2.93
N ALA A 461 4.71 5.17 2.49
CA ALA A 461 4.86 4.63 1.14
C ALA A 461 3.57 3.92 0.66
N PRO A 462 2.89 4.47 -0.37
CA PRO A 462 1.61 3.94 -0.81
C PRO A 462 1.83 2.55 -1.40
N CYS A 463 0.83 1.68 -1.27
CA CYS A 463 0.90 0.36 -1.90
C CYS A 463 1.12 0.52 -3.42
N HIS A 464 2.06 -0.23 -3.98
CA HIS A 464 2.52 -0.08 -5.37
C HIS A 464 1.75 -0.97 -6.35
#